data_AF-A0A2S7DHC1-F1
#
_entry.id   AF-A0A2S7DHC1-F1
#
_cell.length_a   1.000
_cell.length_b   1.000
_cell.length_c   1.000
_cell.angle_alpha   90.00
_cell.angle_beta   90.00
_cell.angle_gamma   90.00
#
_symmetry.space_group_name_H-M   'P 1'
#
loop_
_entity.id
_entity.type
_entity.pdbx_description
1 polymer ?
#
loop_
_entity_poly.entity_id
_entity_poly.type
_entity_poly.pdbx_seq_one_letter_code
_entity_poly.pdbx_strand_id
1 'polypeptide(L)'
;MTAAFSPWQQRAFDQTVAALDAGRLGHGLLICGPEGLGKRAVALALAEHVLASSPDPALAQRTRQLIAAGTHPDLQLISFIPNRAGDKLRTEIIIEQVREISQKLSLTPQYGIAQVVIVDPADAINRAACNALLKTLEEPSPGRYLWLISAQPARLPATIRSRCQRLEFKLPPAHEALQWLLAQGVEMRAAQDALEAARGHPGLAAQWLREDGLAVRRAVAQDLEQIASGRAGAVDVAHRWTNDGQADQRLRHAADLALAQASAGLTDSSRLHKLATWFDAANRTRDLLRTTVRADLAVTELLLAWREGTRQARSRGTR
;
A
#
# COMPACT_ATOMS: atom_id res chain seq x y z
N MET A 1 -18.27 14.01 -1.64
CA MET A 1 -18.19 13.66 -3.07
C MET A 1 -17.64 12.25 -3.15
N THR A 2 -18.49 11.26 -3.41
CA THR A 2 -18.04 9.90 -3.69
C THR A 2 -17.37 9.94 -5.06
N ALA A 3 -16.04 9.91 -5.10
CA ALA A 3 -15.35 9.68 -6.36
C ALA A 3 -15.90 8.38 -6.95
N ALA A 4 -16.31 8.40 -8.22
CA ALA A 4 -16.81 7.20 -8.88
C ALA A 4 -15.75 6.09 -8.75
N PHE A 5 -16.18 4.91 -8.31
CA PHE A 5 -15.27 3.78 -8.19
C PHE A 5 -14.71 3.39 -9.55
N SER A 6 -13.44 2.97 -9.55
CA SER A 6 -12.90 2.23 -10.67
C SER A 6 -13.63 0.89 -10.82
N PRO A 7 -13.58 0.22 -11.99
CA PRO A 7 -14.35 -1.01 -12.18
C PRO A 7 -13.89 -2.16 -11.26
N TRP A 8 -12.62 -2.20 -10.85
CA TRP A 8 -12.13 -3.17 -9.85
C TRP A 8 -12.59 -2.84 -8.42
N GLN A 9 -12.72 -1.56 -8.07
CA GLN A 9 -13.29 -1.14 -6.78
C GLN A 9 -14.79 -1.48 -6.72
N GLN A 10 -15.51 -1.21 -7.81
CA GLN A 10 -16.95 -1.49 -7.91
C GLN A 10 -17.22 -2.99 -7.73
N ARG A 11 -16.48 -3.85 -8.44
CA ARG A 11 -16.62 -5.32 -8.28
C ARG A 11 -16.37 -5.78 -6.84
N ALA A 12 -15.32 -5.26 -6.20
CA ALA A 12 -15.01 -5.60 -4.81
C ALA A 12 -16.10 -5.13 -3.84
N PHE A 13 -16.64 -3.93 -4.07
CA PHE A 13 -17.75 -3.38 -3.31
C PHE A 13 -19.02 -4.22 -3.47
N ASP A 14 -19.48 -4.46 -4.70
CA ASP A 14 -20.70 -5.20 -5.00
C ASP A 14 -20.67 -6.63 -4.44
N GLN A 15 -19.54 -7.33 -4.61
CA GLN A 15 -19.35 -8.67 -4.06
C GLN A 15 -19.48 -8.68 -2.53
N THR A 16 -18.94 -7.67 -1.87
CA THR A 16 -18.92 -7.60 -0.40
C THR A 16 -20.27 -7.16 0.15
N VAL A 17 -20.95 -6.22 -0.51
CA VAL A 17 -22.34 -5.83 -0.21
C VAL A 17 -23.26 -7.04 -0.32
N ALA A 18 -23.18 -7.81 -1.41
CA ALA A 18 -23.99 -9.01 -1.57
C ALA A 18 -23.73 -10.08 -0.48
N ALA A 19 -22.52 -10.13 0.09
CA ALA A 19 -22.20 -10.99 1.23
C ALA A 19 -22.74 -10.43 2.56
N LEU A 20 -22.67 -9.10 2.76
CA LEU A 20 -23.23 -8.40 3.92
C LEU A 20 -24.75 -8.56 3.99
N ASP A 21 -25.45 -8.24 2.91
CA ASP A 21 -26.92 -8.25 2.85
C ASP A 21 -27.47 -9.67 3.03
N ALA A 22 -26.70 -10.68 2.66
CA ALA A 22 -27.04 -12.08 2.88
C ALA A 22 -26.62 -12.62 4.26
N GLY A 23 -26.09 -11.77 5.16
CA GLY A 23 -25.64 -12.17 6.50
C GLY A 23 -24.43 -13.12 6.49
N ARG A 24 -23.66 -13.18 5.40
CA ARG A 24 -22.53 -14.10 5.23
C ARG A 24 -21.17 -13.45 5.48
N LEU A 25 -21.10 -12.12 5.63
CA LEU A 25 -19.85 -11.45 5.95
C LEU A 25 -19.53 -11.62 7.44
N GLY A 26 -18.36 -12.18 7.73
CA GLY A 26 -17.84 -12.22 9.11
C GLY A 26 -17.57 -10.82 9.67
N HIS A 27 -17.45 -10.72 10.99
CA HIS A 27 -17.07 -9.48 11.69
C HIS A 27 -15.67 -8.99 11.30
N GLY A 28 -14.73 -9.92 11.07
CA GLY A 28 -13.36 -9.63 10.64
C GLY A 28 -13.21 -9.66 9.12
N LEU A 29 -12.82 -8.54 8.51
CA LEU A 29 -12.50 -8.45 7.08
C LEU A 29 -11.07 -8.00 6.87
N LEU A 30 -10.29 -8.75 6.09
CA LEU A 30 -8.95 -8.37 5.64
C LEU A 30 -9.02 -7.95 4.17
N ILE A 31 -8.98 -6.64 3.95
CA ILE A 31 -8.93 -6.02 2.63
C ILE A 31 -7.46 -5.89 2.22
N CYS A 32 -6.98 -6.78 1.37
CA CYS A 32 -5.57 -6.89 1.04
C CYS A 32 -5.26 -6.78 -0.44
N GLY A 33 -4.01 -6.51 -0.78
CA GLY A 33 -3.54 -6.39 -2.17
C GLY A 33 -2.66 -5.15 -2.36
N PRO A 34 -2.13 -4.90 -3.57
CA PRO A 34 -1.24 -3.77 -3.82
C PRO A 34 -1.78 -2.42 -3.33
N GLU A 35 -0.88 -1.55 -2.86
CA GLU A 35 -1.20 -0.18 -2.46
C GLU A 35 -1.74 0.65 -3.63
N GLY A 36 -2.54 1.69 -3.39
CA GLY A 36 -3.01 2.56 -4.48
C GLY A 36 -4.12 2.00 -5.36
N LEU A 37 -4.63 0.79 -5.10
CA LEU A 37 -5.84 0.26 -5.76
C LEU A 37 -7.15 0.77 -5.15
N GLY A 38 -7.07 1.64 -4.14
CA GLY A 38 -8.21 2.30 -3.51
C GLY A 38 -9.01 1.43 -2.53
N LYS A 39 -8.32 0.52 -1.83
CA LYS A 39 -8.87 -0.35 -0.77
C LYS A 39 -9.62 0.44 0.31
N ARG A 40 -9.04 1.55 0.78
CA ARG A 40 -9.65 2.44 1.79
C ARG A 40 -10.97 3.04 1.33
N ALA A 41 -11.08 3.43 0.06
CA ALA A 41 -12.31 3.99 -0.48
C ALA A 41 -13.45 2.96 -0.44
N VAL A 42 -13.15 1.71 -0.83
CA VAL A 42 -14.11 0.60 -0.74
C VAL A 42 -14.47 0.29 0.71
N ALA A 43 -13.50 0.26 1.63
CA ALA A 43 -13.76 0.04 3.05
C ALA A 43 -14.68 1.11 3.65
N LEU A 44 -14.47 2.39 3.32
CA LEU A 44 -15.32 3.47 3.81
C LEU A 44 -16.73 3.40 3.23
N ALA A 45 -16.88 3.06 1.94
CA ALA A 45 -18.21 2.90 1.34
C ALA A 45 -18.95 1.69 1.91
N LEU A 46 -18.26 0.58 2.18
CA LEU A 46 -18.85 -0.58 2.87
C LEU A 46 -19.32 -0.19 4.28
N ALA A 47 -18.55 0.65 4.99
CA ALA A 47 -18.92 1.11 6.31
C ALA A 47 -20.14 2.01 6.25
N GLU A 48 -20.22 2.89 5.24
CA GLU A 48 -21.40 3.68 4.96
C GLU A 48 -22.62 2.79 4.68
N HIS A 49 -22.49 1.75 3.85
CA HIS A 49 -23.57 0.79 3.58
C HIS A 49 -24.09 0.12 4.86
N VAL A 50 -23.18 -0.34 5.72
CA VAL A 50 -23.52 -0.96 7.00
C VAL A 50 -24.22 0.03 7.95
N LEU A 51 -23.66 1.23 8.12
CA LEU A 51 -24.13 2.20 9.10
C LEU A 51 -25.38 2.96 8.63
N ALA A 52 -25.59 3.10 7.32
CA ALA A 52 -26.76 3.75 6.75
C ALA A 52 -27.90 2.78 6.41
N SER A 53 -27.84 1.54 6.91
CA SER A 53 -28.86 0.48 6.71
C SER A 53 -30.17 0.71 7.49
N SER A 54 -30.30 1.85 8.19
CA SER A 54 -31.52 2.21 8.91
C SER A 54 -32.73 2.29 7.97
N PRO A 55 -33.91 1.80 8.38
CA PRO A 55 -35.15 2.00 7.63
C PRO A 55 -35.61 3.46 7.62
N ASP A 56 -35.09 4.32 8.51
CA ASP A 56 -35.39 5.75 8.53
C ASP A 56 -34.50 6.51 7.52
N PRO A 57 -35.09 7.09 6.46
CA PRO A 57 -34.34 7.83 5.44
C PRO A 57 -33.61 9.07 6.00
N ALA A 58 -34.17 9.73 7.02
CA ALA A 58 -33.56 10.91 7.62
C ALA A 58 -32.30 10.53 8.43
N LEU A 59 -32.38 9.45 9.20
CA LEU A 59 -31.23 8.90 9.91
C LEU A 59 -30.16 8.42 8.93
N ALA A 60 -30.53 7.67 7.88
CA ALA A 60 -29.58 7.22 6.86
C ALA A 60 -28.86 8.41 6.20
N GLN A 61 -29.58 9.48 5.87
CA GLN A 61 -28.97 10.68 5.30
C GLN A 61 -28.02 11.38 6.28
N ARG A 62 -28.40 11.50 7.56
CA ARG A 62 -27.54 12.05 8.61
C ARG A 62 -26.28 11.22 8.80
N THR A 63 -26.39 9.88 8.77
CA THR A 63 -25.26 8.97 8.82
C THR A 63 -24.27 9.26 7.69
N ARG A 64 -24.74 9.36 6.45
CA ARG A 64 -23.89 9.70 5.30
C ARG A 64 -23.20 11.05 5.46
N GLN A 65 -23.90 12.06 5.97
CA GLN A 65 -23.32 13.39 6.23
C GLN A 65 -22.21 13.32 7.29
N LEU A 66 -22.43 12.61 8.39
CA LEU A 66 -21.44 12.43 9.46
C LEU A 66 -20.22 11.65 8.99
N ILE A 67 -20.42 10.61 8.17
CA ILE A 67 -19.33 9.83 7.58
C ILE A 67 -18.52 10.71 6.61
N ALA A 68 -19.19 11.47 5.74
CA ALA A 68 -18.54 12.40 4.83
C ALA A 68 -17.74 13.49 5.57
N ALA A 69 -18.19 13.91 6.74
CA ALA A 69 -17.48 14.83 7.63
C ALA A 69 -16.37 14.17 8.47
N GLY A 70 -16.30 12.83 8.50
CA GLY A 70 -15.35 12.08 9.33
C GLY A 70 -15.67 12.09 10.83
N THR A 71 -16.91 12.39 11.21
CA THR A 71 -17.33 12.59 12.61
C THR A 71 -18.38 11.56 13.07
N HIS A 72 -18.62 10.49 12.32
CA HIS A 72 -19.58 9.47 12.70
C HIS A 72 -19.08 8.69 13.94
N PRO A 73 -19.83 8.65 15.06
CA PRO A 73 -19.32 8.07 16.32
C PRO A 73 -19.09 6.56 16.25
N ASP A 74 -19.88 5.86 15.44
CA ASP A 74 -19.80 4.41 15.25
C ASP A 74 -18.90 3.99 14.07
N LEU A 75 -18.21 4.94 13.41
CA LEU A 75 -17.17 4.67 12.42
C LEU A 75 -15.84 5.17 12.94
N GLN A 76 -14.85 4.30 13.02
CA GLN A 76 -13.51 4.70 13.44
C GLN A 76 -12.47 4.25 12.44
N LEU A 77 -11.67 5.20 12.00
CA LEU A 77 -10.50 4.92 11.19
C LEU A 77 -9.25 5.09 12.04
N ILE A 78 -8.51 4.01 12.21
CA ILE A 78 -7.29 3.95 12.99
C ILE A 78 -6.10 3.97 12.05
N SER A 79 -5.20 4.91 12.29
CA SER A 79 -3.96 5.07 11.56
C SER A 79 -2.85 5.54 12.50
N PHE A 80 -1.75 6.05 11.94
CA PHE A 80 -0.63 6.57 12.70
C PHE A 80 -1.03 7.77 13.55
N ILE A 81 -0.55 7.79 14.79
CA ILE A 81 -0.69 8.92 15.73
C ILE A 81 0.65 9.62 15.92
N PRO A 82 0.67 10.88 16.39
CA PRO A 82 1.90 11.53 16.79
C PRO A 82 2.70 10.72 17.81
N ASN A 83 4.03 10.80 17.74
CA ASN A 83 4.92 10.25 18.75
C ASN A 83 4.78 11.06 20.06
N ARG A 84 5.51 10.66 21.11
CA ARG A 84 5.45 11.34 22.41
C ARG A 84 5.88 12.81 22.37
N ALA A 85 6.73 13.19 21.42
CA ALA A 85 7.22 14.56 21.25
C ALA A 85 6.27 15.42 20.39
N GLY A 86 5.31 14.81 19.70
CA GLY A 86 4.35 15.50 18.83
C GLY A 86 4.94 15.99 17.50
N ASP A 87 6.22 15.77 17.23
CA ASP A 87 6.94 16.30 16.07
C ASP A 87 6.81 15.42 14.82
N LYS A 88 6.58 14.12 15.01
CA LYS A 88 6.46 13.13 13.93
C LYS A 88 5.36 12.13 14.22
N LEU A 89 4.77 11.58 13.15
CA LEU A 89 3.90 10.42 13.27
C LEU A 89 4.71 9.18 13.65
N ARG A 90 4.09 8.30 14.43
CA ARG A 90 4.60 6.95 14.66
C ARG A 90 4.58 6.16 13.36
N THR A 91 5.45 5.16 13.28
CA THR A 91 5.53 4.20 12.18
C THR A 91 4.79 2.91 12.48
N GLU A 92 4.22 2.76 13.68
CA GLU A 92 3.52 1.58 14.16
C GLU A 92 2.19 1.96 14.84
N ILE A 93 1.22 1.05 14.74
CA ILE A 93 -0.03 1.06 15.52
C ILE A 93 0.21 0.26 16.80
N ILE A 94 0.06 0.94 17.93
CA ILE A 94 0.45 0.43 19.24
C ILE A 94 -0.73 -0.18 20.01
N ILE A 95 -0.41 -0.95 21.06
CA ILE A 95 -1.40 -1.68 21.86
C ILE A 95 -2.43 -0.75 22.52
N GLU A 96 -2.05 0.46 22.90
CA GLU A 96 -2.95 1.45 23.51
C GLU A 96 -4.09 1.82 22.56
N GLN A 97 -3.77 2.11 21.29
CA GLN A 97 -4.78 2.38 20.25
C GLN A 97 -5.72 1.18 20.06
N VAL A 98 -5.19 -0.04 20.07
CA VAL A 98 -6.01 -1.26 19.96
C VAL A 98 -6.91 -1.46 21.18
N ARG A 99 -6.46 -1.15 22.39
CA ARG A 99 -7.29 -1.26 23.59
C ARG A 99 -8.47 -0.28 23.55
N GLU A 100 -8.25 0.93 23.05
CA GLU A 100 -9.33 1.90 22.81
C GLU A 100 -10.36 1.37 21.81
N ILE A 101 -9.90 0.73 20.72
CA ILE A 101 -10.77 0.05 19.74
C ILE A 101 -11.63 -1.01 20.45
N SER A 102 -11.01 -1.92 21.19
CA SER A 102 -11.72 -3.02 21.86
C SER A 102 -12.75 -2.50 22.87
N GLN A 103 -12.42 -1.46 23.63
CA GLN A 103 -13.37 -0.82 24.55
C GLN A 103 -14.54 -0.22 23.80
N LYS A 104 -14.30 0.51 22.71
CA LYS A 104 -15.36 1.15 21.92
C LYS A 104 -16.28 0.11 21.28
N LEU A 105 -15.73 -0.96 20.71
CA LEU A 105 -16.50 -2.06 20.14
C LEU A 105 -17.36 -2.81 21.19
N SER A 106 -17.00 -2.76 22.47
CA SER A 106 -17.82 -3.32 23.55
C SER A 106 -19.00 -2.42 23.96
N LEU A 107 -19.01 -1.14 23.58
CA LEU A 107 -20.11 -0.22 23.88
C LEU A 107 -21.21 -0.32 22.83
N THR A 108 -22.47 -0.16 23.24
CA THR A 108 -23.64 -0.07 22.35
C THR A 108 -23.45 1.01 21.27
N PRO A 109 -23.83 0.77 20.00
CA PRO A 109 -23.72 1.79 18.97
C PRO A 109 -24.59 3.00 19.32
N GLN A 110 -24.10 4.21 19.08
CA GLN A 110 -24.86 5.42 19.45
C GLN A 110 -26.15 5.56 18.64
N TYR A 111 -26.12 5.15 17.37
CA TYR A 111 -27.30 5.14 16.51
C TYR A 111 -27.99 3.76 16.46
N GLY A 112 -27.54 2.80 17.26
CA GLY A 112 -28.19 1.48 17.42
C GLY A 112 -28.04 0.48 16.27
N ILE A 113 -27.33 0.83 15.19
CA ILE A 113 -27.25 0.00 13.96
C ILE A 113 -26.10 -1.00 14.03
N ALA A 114 -24.87 -0.48 14.01
CA ALA A 114 -23.64 -1.27 13.98
C ALA A 114 -22.46 -0.37 14.39
N GLN A 115 -21.29 -0.97 14.63
CA GLN A 115 -20.02 -0.25 14.73
C GLN A 115 -19.00 -0.84 13.78
N VAL A 116 -18.27 0.03 13.09
CA VAL A 116 -17.23 -0.35 12.14
C VAL A 116 -15.92 0.32 12.54
N VAL A 117 -14.89 -0.50 12.76
CA VAL A 117 -13.52 -0.05 12.96
C VAL A 117 -12.69 -0.49 11.78
N ILE A 118 -12.03 0.47 11.13
CA ILE A 118 -11.11 0.25 10.02
C ILE A 118 -9.70 0.57 10.50
N VAL A 119 -8.76 -0.34 10.30
CA VAL A 119 -7.34 -0.14 10.60
C VAL A 119 -6.55 -0.04 9.30
N ASP A 120 -5.91 1.11 9.06
CA ASP A 120 -5.19 1.42 7.82
C ASP A 120 -3.91 2.25 8.06
N PRO A 121 -2.70 1.72 7.79
CA PRO A 121 -2.42 0.36 7.33
C PRO A 121 -2.34 -0.65 8.48
N ALA A 122 -2.96 -1.81 8.30
CA ALA A 122 -2.85 -2.95 9.23
C ALA A 122 -1.44 -3.56 9.26
N ASP A 123 -0.64 -3.35 8.22
CA ASP A 123 0.76 -3.81 8.14
C ASP A 123 1.66 -3.22 9.24
N ALA A 124 1.23 -2.10 9.83
CA ALA A 124 1.96 -1.40 10.86
C ALA A 124 1.51 -1.76 12.28
N ILE A 125 0.58 -2.70 12.45
CA ILE A 125 0.17 -3.15 13.78
C ILE A 125 1.32 -3.93 14.41
N ASN A 126 1.83 -3.43 15.54
CA ASN A 126 2.92 -4.11 16.22
C ASN A 126 2.44 -5.42 16.87
N ARG A 127 3.38 -6.28 17.27
CA ARG A 127 3.08 -7.62 17.79
C ARG A 127 2.17 -7.60 19.03
N ALA A 128 2.39 -6.64 19.94
CA ALA A 128 1.59 -6.51 21.15
C ALA A 128 0.15 -6.09 20.83
N ALA A 129 -0.03 -5.18 19.88
CA ALA A 129 -1.32 -4.74 19.37
C ALA A 129 -2.06 -5.85 18.62
N CYS A 130 -1.37 -6.66 17.82
CA CYS A 130 -1.95 -7.85 17.17
C CYS A 130 -2.54 -8.82 18.19
N ASN A 131 -1.80 -9.12 19.27
CA ASN A 131 -2.29 -10.04 20.30
C ASN A 131 -3.54 -9.49 21.01
N ALA A 132 -3.60 -8.18 21.24
CA ALA A 132 -4.78 -7.56 21.83
C ALA A 132 -6.01 -7.62 20.90
N LEU A 133 -5.83 -7.49 19.57
CA LEU A 133 -6.91 -7.64 18.59
C LEU A 133 -7.50 -9.06 18.55
N LEU A 134 -6.71 -10.10 18.88
CA LEU A 134 -7.19 -11.48 18.83
C LEU A 134 -8.44 -11.68 19.69
N LYS A 135 -8.48 -11.07 20.88
CA LYS A 135 -9.65 -11.17 21.77
C LYS A 135 -10.92 -10.62 21.09
N THR A 136 -10.80 -9.48 20.42
CA THR A 136 -11.92 -8.86 19.67
C THR A 136 -12.31 -9.68 18.44
N LEU A 137 -11.35 -10.37 17.80
CA LEU A 137 -11.62 -11.23 16.66
C LEU A 137 -12.17 -12.62 17.03
N GLU A 138 -11.95 -13.10 18.25
CA GLU A 138 -12.45 -14.40 18.71
C GLU A 138 -13.85 -14.32 19.29
N GLU A 139 -14.18 -13.21 19.96
CA GLU A 139 -15.46 -13.01 20.64
C GLU A 139 -16.16 -11.73 20.14
N PRO A 140 -16.60 -11.68 18.87
CA PRO A 140 -17.25 -10.49 18.33
C PRO A 140 -18.65 -10.30 18.93
N SER A 141 -18.95 -9.08 19.35
CA SER A 141 -20.34 -8.69 19.64
C SER A 141 -21.14 -8.55 18.34
N PRO A 142 -22.44 -8.88 18.31
CA PRO A 142 -23.28 -8.70 17.11
C PRO A 142 -23.26 -7.25 16.61
N GLY A 143 -23.14 -7.08 15.29
CA GLY A 143 -23.11 -5.77 14.62
C GLY A 143 -21.77 -5.02 14.71
N ARG A 144 -20.67 -5.70 15.08
CA ARG A 144 -19.36 -5.08 15.31
C ARG A 144 -18.39 -5.61 14.28
N TYR A 145 -17.83 -4.70 13.50
CA TYR A 145 -16.97 -5.01 12.38
C TYR A 145 -15.58 -4.48 12.64
N LEU A 146 -14.58 -5.33 12.44
CA LEU A 146 -13.18 -4.98 12.48
C LEU A 146 -12.57 -5.28 11.11
N TRP A 147 -12.26 -4.22 10.37
CA TRP A 147 -11.74 -4.31 9.02
C TRP A 147 -10.29 -3.86 8.98
N LEU A 148 -9.43 -4.67 8.38
CA LEU A 148 -7.99 -4.48 8.29
C LEU A 148 -7.63 -4.21 6.83
N ILE A 149 -6.95 -3.10 6.56
CA ILE A 149 -6.44 -2.78 5.22
C ILE A 149 -4.94 -3.05 5.17
N SER A 150 -4.50 -3.90 4.26
CA SER A 150 -3.10 -4.33 4.20
C SER A 150 -2.58 -4.35 2.76
N ALA A 151 -1.41 -3.75 2.54
CA ALA A 151 -0.64 -3.94 1.31
C ALA A 151 0.22 -5.21 1.38
N GLN A 152 0.62 -5.63 2.58
CA GLN A 152 1.55 -6.74 2.82
C GLN A 152 0.98 -7.72 3.85
N PRO A 153 -0.08 -8.50 3.52
CA PRO A 153 -0.78 -9.32 4.50
C PRO A 153 0.11 -10.35 5.19
N ALA A 154 1.24 -10.73 4.59
CA ALA A 154 2.23 -11.61 5.21
C ALA A 154 2.89 -11.03 6.48
N ARG A 155 2.88 -9.70 6.68
CA ARG A 155 3.35 -9.05 7.93
C ARG A 155 2.40 -9.28 9.10
N LEU A 156 1.13 -9.58 8.83
CA LEU A 156 0.17 -9.93 9.86
C LEU A 156 0.36 -11.38 10.33
N PRO A 157 0.27 -11.65 11.65
CA PRO A 157 0.30 -13.01 12.17
C PRO A 157 -0.75 -13.92 11.52
N ALA A 158 -0.42 -15.19 11.32
CA ALA A 158 -1.35 -16.18 10.77
C ALA A 158 -2.64 -16.29 11.60
N THR A 159 -2.56 -16.08 12.92
CA THR A 159 -3.68 -16.10 13.85
C THR A 159 -4.71 -14.99 13.58
N ILE A 160 -4.28 -13.81 13.15
CA ILE A 160 -5.17 -12.71 12.71
C ILE A 160 -5.78 -13.06 11.35
N ARG A 161 -4.93 -13.46 10.40
CA ARG A 161 -5.37 -13.75 9.02
C ARG A 161 -6.41 -14.86 8.97
N SER A 162 -6.28 -15.91 9.79
CA SER A 162 -7.23 -17.03 9.80
C SER A 162 -8.60 -16.68 10.37
N ARG A 163 -8.71 -15.58 11.13
CA ARG A 163 -9.96 -15.08 11.75
C ARG A 163 -10.62 -13.96 10.94
N CYS A 164 -10.02 -13.56 9.81
CA CYS A 164 -10.57 -12.55 8.92
C CYS A 164 -10.99 -13.19 7.60
N GLN A 165 -12.19 -12.87 7.13
CA GLN A 165 -12.55 -13.12 5.74
C GLN A 165 -11.67 -12.26 4.83
N ARG A 166 -11.20 -12.81 3.71
CA ARG A 166 -10.26 -12.12 2.82
C ARG A 166 -10.98 -11.49 1.63
N LEU A 167 -10.80 -10.18 1.44
CA LEU A 167 -11.15 -9.45 0.23
C LEU A 167 -9.86 -9.03 -0.47
N GLU A 168 -9.50 -9.72 -1.56
CA GLU A 168 -8.24 -9.50 -2.26
C GLU A 168 -8.41 -8.59 -3.49
N PHE A 169 -7.68 -7.48 -3.49
CA PHE A 169 -7.48 -6.59 -4.62
C PHE A 169 -6.31 -7.10 -5.46
N LYS A 170 -6.60 -7.43 -6.71
CA LYS A 170 -5.58 -7.79 -7.71
C LYS A 170 -5.37 -6.62 -8.66
N LEU A 171 -4.23 -6.63 -9.36
CA LEU A 171 -4.04 -5.70 -10.46
C LEU A 171 -5.12 -5.98 -11.52
N PRO A 172 -5.84 -4.94 -11.99
CA PRO A 172 -6.84 -5.10 -13.03
C PRO A 172 -6.18 -5.41 -14.37
N PRO A 173 -6.94 -5.93 -15.35
CA PRO A 173 -6.49 -6.01 -16.73
C PRO A 173 -5.98 -4.67 -17.26
N ALA A 174 -4.94 -4.69 -18.10
CA ALA A 174 -4.29 -3.48 -18.61
C ALA A 174 -5.27 -2.52 -19.32
N HIS A 175 -6.24 -3.06 -20.07
CA HIS A 175 -7.26 -2.23 -20.72
C HIS A 175 -8.14 -1.47 -19.72
N GLU A 176 -8.51 -2.10 -18.60
CA GLU A 176 -9.34 -1.48 -17.54
C GLU A 176 -8.55 -0.39 -16.80
N ALA A 177 -7.28 -0.66 -16.49
CA ALA A 177 -6.37 0.32 -15.91
C ALA A 177 -6.17 1.54 -16.83
N LEU A 178 -5.98 1.30 -18.13
CA LEU A 178 -5.78 2.36 -19.11
C LEU A 178 -7.03 3.23 -19.26
N GLN A 179 -8.21 2.62 -19.41
CA GLN A 179 -9.48 3.35 -19.50
C GLN A 179 -9.73 4.19 -18.24
N TRP A 180 -9.39 3.67 -17.07
CA TRP A 180 -9.50 4.43 -15.81
C TRP A 180 -8.55 5.63 -15.75
N LEU A 181 -7.33 5.53 -16.30
CA LEU A 181 -6.41 6.67 -16.40
C LEU A 181 -6.93 7.72 -17.40
N LEU A 182 -7.43 7.30 -18.56
CA LEU A 182 -8.03 8.19 -19.56
C LEU A 182 -9.23 8.95 -19.00
N ALA A 183 -10.09 8.28 -18.23
CA ALA A 183 -11.25 8.89 -17.57
C ALA A 183 -10.86 9.98 -16.55
N GLN A 184 -9.61 9.99 -16.07
CA GLN A 184 -9.07 11.04 -15.20
C GLN A 184 -8.47 12.22 -16.00
N GLY A 185 -8.60 12.23 -17.33
CA GLY A 185 -8.07 13.28 -18.19
C GLY A 185 -6.59 13.12 -18.55
N VAL A 186 -6.00 11.94 -18.31
CA VAL A 186 -4.64 11.63 -18.73
C VAL A 186 -4.61 11.37 -20.24
N GLU A 187 -3.65 11.94 -20.95
CA GLU A 187 -3.44 11.68 -22.38
C GLU A 187 -3.03 10.22 -22.64
N MET A 188 -3.47 9.65 -23.76
CA MET A 188 -3.32 8.22 -24.08
C MET A 188 -1.88 7.73 -24.01
N ARG A 189 -0.95 8.43 -24.65
CA ARG A 189 0.46 8.02 -24.66
C ARG A 189 1.07 8.10 -23.27
N ALA A 190 0.82 9.19 -22.54
CA ALA A 190 1.27 9.33 -21.16
C ALA A 190 0.71 8.22 -20.24
N ALA A 191 -0.57 7.84 -20.41
CA ALA A 191 -1.20 6.77 -19.66
C ALA A 191 -0.58 5.40 -19.98
N GLN A 192 -0.30 5.11 -21.25
CA GLN A 192 0.39 3.88 -21.68
C GLN A 192 1.80 3.80 -21.09
N ASP A 193 2.60 4.85 -21.26
CA ASP A 193 3.98 4.92 -20.78
C ASP A 193 4.04 4.74 -19.25
N ALA A 194 3.13 5.40 -18.52
CA ALA A 194 3.05 5.29 -17.07
C ALA A 194 2.62 3.90 -16.62
N LEU A 195 1.63 3.29 -17.29
CA LEU A 195 1.13 1.97 -16.94
C LEU A 195 2.16 0.88 -17.25
N GLU A 196 2.88 0.98 -18.37
CA GLU A 196 3.99 0.09 -18.70
C GLU A 196 5.11 0.21 -17.66
N ALA A 197 5.53 1.44 -17.35
CA ALA A 197 6.53 1.70 -16.32
C ALA A 197 6.11 1.14 -14.95
N ALA A 198 4.81 1.23 -14.62
CA ALA A 198 4.23 0.73 -13.38
C ALA A 198 3.85 -0.76 -13.44
N ARG A 199 4.20 -1.47 -14.53
CA ARG A 199 3.92 -2.90 -14.77
C ARG A 199 2.44 -3.25 -14.58
N GLY A 200 1.56 -2.45 -15.17
CA GLY A 200 0.11 -2.66 -15.08
C GLY A 200 -0.51 -2.18 -13.77
N HIS A 201 0.23 -1.49 -12.90
CA HIS A 201 -0.31 -0.97 -11.64
C HIS A 201 -0.95 0.42 -11.81
N PRO A 202 -2.29 0.54 -11.84
CA PRO A 202 -2.96 1.81 -12.15
C PRO A 202 -2.73 2.89 -11.09
N GLY A 203 -2.83 2.55 -9.80
CA GLY A 203 -2.62 3.53 -8.72
C GLY A 203 -1.22 4.14 -8.72
N LEU A 204 -0.20 3.31 -8.95
CA LEU A 204 1.19 3.75 -9.07
C LEU A 204 1.42 4.60 -10.33
N ALA A 205 0.85 4.19 -11.47
CA ALA A 205 0.88 4.99 -12.69
C ALA A 205 0.26 6.38 -12.49
N ALA A 206 -0.93 6.45 -11.88
CA ALA A 206 -1.62 7.71 -11.57
C ALA A 206 -0.85 8.56 -10.55
N GLN A 207 -0.11 7.96 -9.62
CA GLN A 207 0.78 8.70 -8.72
C GLN A 207 1.94 9.33 -9.50
N TRP A 208 2.62 8.55 -10.34
CA TRP A 208 3.77 9.05 -11.11
C TRP A 208 3.41 10.12 -12.13
N LEU A 209 2.19 10.07 -12.67
CA LEU A 209 1.67 11.11 -13.56
C LEU A 209 1.39 12.43 -12.83
N ARG A 210 1.13 12.40 -11.51
CA ARG A 210 0.87 13.61 -10.70
C ARG A 210 2.11 14.22 -10.06
N GLU A 211 3.10 13.41 -9.71
CA GLU A 211 4.26 13.81 -8.88
C GLU A 211 5.58 13.88 -9.67
N ASP A 212 5.54 14.07 -10.99
CA ASP A 212 6.73 13.98 -11.86
C ASP A 212 7.53 12.67 -11.69
N GLY A 213 6.90 11.59 -11.22
CA GLY A 213 7.56 10.33 -10.90
C GLY A 213 8.23 9.67 -12.11
N LEU A 214 7.74 9.95 -13.32
CA LEU A 214 8.41 9.54 -14.57
C LEU A 214 9.73 10.28 -14.80
N ALA A 215 9.88 11.53 -14.37
CA ALA A 215 11.15 12.24 -14.42
C ALA A 215 12.14 11.65 -13.41
N VAL A 216 11.69 11.38 -12.18
CA VAL A 216 12.52 10.72 -11.14
C VAL A 216 12.99 9.34 -11.63
N ARG A 217 12.09 8.53 -12.20
CA ARG A 217 12.44 7.23 -12.79
C ARG A 217 13.49 7.34 -13.88
N ARG A 218 13.38 8.33 -14.78
CA ARG A 218 14.39 8.59 -15.83
C ARG A 218 15.74 8.98 -15.24
N ALA A 219 15.76 9.85 -14.24
CA ALA A 219 16.98 10.24 -13.54
C ALA A 219 17.66 9.03 -12.85
N VAL A 220 16.88 8.17 -12.18
CA VAL A 220 17.39 6.93 -11.56
C VAL A 220 17.98 6.00 -12.62
N ALA A 221 17.32 5.82 -13.77
CA ALA A 221 17.86 5.00 -14.86
C ALA A 221 19.20 5.53 -15.37
N GLN A 222 19.32 6.85 -15.55
CA GLN A 222 20.56 7.51 -15.94
C GLN A 222 21.66 7.33 -14.90
N ASP A 223 21.35 7.52 -13.61
CA ASP A 223 22.30 7.34 -12.51
C ASP A 223 22.83 5.91 -12.46
N LEU A 224 21.95 4.90 -12.56
CA LEU A 224 22.34 3.49 -12.59
C LEU A 224 23.22 3.14 -13.80
N GLU A 225 22.97 3.75 -14.97
CA GLU A 225 23.80 3.58 -16.16
C GLU A 225 25.17 4.26 -16.01
N GLN A 226 25.22 5.47 -15.44
CA GLN A 226 26.47 6.19 -15.18
C GLN A 226 27.34 5.45 -14.15
N ILE A 227 26.73 4.87 -13.11
CA ILE A 227 27.44 4.01 -12.15
C ILE A 227 27.98 2.75 -12.83
N ALA A 228 27.16 2.07 -13.64
CA ALA A 228 27.56 0.85 -14.35
C ALA A 228 28.69 1.10 -15.36
N SER A 229 28.68 2.27 -16.01
CA SER A 229 29.73 2.71 -16.94
C SER A 229 30.96 3.33 -16.26
N GLY A 230 30.91 3.57 -14.94
CA GLY A 230 31.99 4.21 -14.18
C GLY A 230 32.12 5.72 -14.39
N ARG A 231 31.12 6.37 -15.02
CA ARG A 231 31.06 7.82 -15.24
C ARG A 231 30.62 8.60 -14.00
N ALA A 232 30.02 7.93 -13.02
CA ALA A 232 29.62 8.52 -11.74
C ALA A 232 30.06 7.64 -10.55
N GLY A 233 30.42 8.30 -9.44
CA GLY A 233 30.70 7.65 -8.16
C GLY A 233 29.41 7.20 -7.46
N ALA A 234 29.40 5.98 -6.92
CA ALA A 234 28.24 5.47 -6.18
C ALA A 234 27.92 6.29 -4.91
N VAL A 235 28.95 6.83 -4.27
CA VAL A 235 28.83 7.68 -3.06
C VAL A 235 28.13 9.00 -3.39
N ASP A 236 28.53 9.67 -4.47
CA ASP A 236 27.95 10.96 -4.88
C ASP A 236 26.47 10.82 -5.27
N VAL A 237 26.15 9.73 -5.99
CA VAL A 237 24.77 9.41 -6.35
C VAL A 237 23.94 9.10 -5.10
N ALA A 238 24.49 8.33 -4.15
CA ALA A 238 23.80 8.03 -2.90
C ALA A 238 23.47 9.30 -2.10
N HIS A 239 24.42 10.23 -1.97
CA HIS A 239 24.16 11.52 -1.33
C HIS A 239 23.09 12.34 -2.04
N ARG A 240 23.10 12.39 -3.38
CA ARG A 240 22.03 13.06 -4.14
C ARG A 240 20.68 12.40 -3.90
N TRP A 241 20.64 11.07 -3.86
CA TRP A 241 19.39 10.32 -3.64
C TRP A 241 18.79 10.55 -2.25
N THR A 242 19.61 10.78 -1.22
CA THR A 242 19.16 10.94 0.16
C THR A 242 18.88 12.38 0.57
N ASN A 243 19.44 13.37 -0.12
CA ASN A 243 19.38 14.77 0.31
C ASN A 243 18.12 15.55 -0.11
N ASP A 244 17.30 15.06 -1.03
CA ASP A 244 16.13 15.79 -1.54
C ASP A 244 14.78 15.18 -1.11
N GLY A 245 14.80 14.24 -0.16
CA GLY A 245 13.60 13.61 0.39
C GLY A 245 12.94 12.56 -0.52
N GLN A 246 13.49 12.27 -1.71
CA GLN A 246 12.92 11.29 -2.65
C GLN A 246 13.59 9.90 -2.60
N ALA A 247 14.38 9.63 -1.56
CA ALA A 247 15.15 8.38 -1.44
C ALA A 247 14.30 7.11 -1.56
N ASP A 248 13.15 7.06 -0.87
CA ASP A 248 12.23 5.91 -0.92
C ASP A 248 11.71 5.67 -2.35
N GLN A 249 11.30 6.74 -3.04
CA GLN A 249 10.83 6.70 -4.41
C GLN A 249 11.94 6.26 -5.38
N ARG A 250 13.15 6.78 -5.23
CA ARG A 250 14.29 6.40 -6.07
C ARG A 250 14.67 4.93 -5.90
N LEU A 251 14.73 4.44 -4.66
CA LEU A 251 15.00 3.03 -4.38
C LEU A 251 13.92 2.13 -4.98
N ARG A 252 12.64 2.54 -4.92
CA ARG A 252 11.54 1.84 -5.58
C ARG A 252 11.73 1.78 -7.09
N HIS A 253 12.00 2.91 -7.74
CA HIS A 253 12.27 2.94 -9.17
C HIS A 253 13.48 2.11 -9.58
N ALA A 254 14.54 2.14 -8.76
CA ALA A 254 15.76 1.40 -9.01
C ALA A 254 15.49 -0.10 -8.95
N ALA A 255 14.77 -0.57 -7.93
CA ALA A 255 14.29 -1.96 -7.85
C ALA A 255 13.46 -2.34 -9.09
N ASP A 256 12.50 -1.50 -9.48
CA ASP A 256 11.64 -1.77 -10.63
C ASP A 256 12.42 -1.86 -11.95
N LEU A 257 13.46 -1.03 -12.13
CA LEU A 257 14.35 -1.06 -13.28
C LEU A 257 15.21 -2.33 -13.30
N ALA A 258 15.71 -2.78 -12.14
CA ALA A 258 16.45 -4.04 -12.05
C ALA A 258 15.60 -5.24 -12.45
N LEU A 259 14.33 -5.29 -12.00
CA LEU A 259 13.40 -6.34 -12.39
C LEU A 259 13.04 -6.26 -13.88
N ALA A 260 12.82 -5.05 -14.42
CA ALA A 260 12.55 -4.87 -15.86
C ALA A 260 13.72 -5.37 -16.73
N GLN A 261 14.97 -5.10 -16.32
CA GLN A 261 16.16 -5.65 -17.00
C GLN A 261 16.23 -7.17 -16.93
N ALA A 262 15.79 -7.77 -15.81
CA ALA A 262 15.76 -9.23 -15.67
C ALA A 262 14.74 -9.84 -16.63
N SER A 263 13.52 -9.28 -16.71
CA SER A 263 12.48 -9.78 -17.62
C SER A 263 12.83 -9.62 -19.11
N ALA A 264 13.59 -8.59 -19.49
CA ALA A 264 14.02 -8.39 -20.88
C ALA A 264 15.21 -9.29 -21.28
N GLY A 265 15.99 -9.79 -20.31
CA GLY A 265 17.26 -10.52 -20.52
C GLY A 265 17.17 -12.00 -20.15
N LEU A 266 16.14 -12.72 -20.62
CA LEU A 266 15.82 -14.11 -20.27
C LEU A 266 16.89 -15.16 -20.61
N THR A 267 18.01 -14.77 -21.24
CA THR A 267 19.00 -15.71 -21.79
C THR A 267 20.20 -16.00 -20.87
N ASP A 268 20.42 -15.23 -19.78
CA ASP A 268 21.53 -15.46 -18.83
C ASP A 268 21.05 -15.64 -17.38
N SER A 269 20.99 -16.90 -16.93
CA SER A 269 20.58 -17.30 -15.57
C SER A 269 21.43 -16.65 -14.46
N SER A 270 22.72 -16.43 -14.69
CA SER A 270 23.60 -15.79 -13.69
C SER A 270 23.26 -14.31 -13.51
N ARG A 271 22.96 -13.61 -14.61
CA ARG A 271 22.53 -12.21 -14.58
C ARG A 271 21.16 -12.05 -13.96
N LEU A 272 20.22 -12.96 -14.26
CA LEU A 272 18.88 -12.98 -13.64
C LEU A 272 18.97 -13.08 -12.12
N HIS A 273 19.78 -14.02 -11.59
CA HIS A 273 19.95 -14.18 -10.15
C HIS A 273 20.53 -12.92 -9.48
N LYS A 274 21.54 -12.30 -10.10
CA LYS A 274 22.13 -11.04 -9.59
C LYS A 274 21.12 -9.90 -9.53
N LEU A 275 20.30 -9.74 -10.58
CA LEU A 275 19.26 -8.71 -10.62
C LEU A 275 18.15 -8.98 -9.59
N ALA A 276 17.77 -10.24 -9.36
CA ALA A 276 16.82 -10.61 -8.32
C ALA A 276 17.36 -10.30 -6.91
N THR A 277 18.61 -10.70 -6.63
CA THR A 277 19.27 -10.39 -5.35
C THR A 277 19.38 -8.87 -5.12
N TRP A 278 19.68 -8.12 -6.19
CA TRP A 278 19.74 -6.67 -6.12
C TRP A 278 18.36 -6.02 -5.93
N PHE A 279 17.31 -6.53 -6.58
CA PHE A 279 15.92 -6.12 -6.36
C PHE A 279 15.51 -6.29 -4.89
N ASP A 280 15.83 -7.43 -4.29
CA ASP A 280 15.55 -7.67 -2.88
C ASP A 280 16.37 -6.74 -1.98
N ALA A 281 17.64 -6.50 -2.30
CA ALA A 281 18.47 -5.55 -1.57
C ALA A 281 17.91 -4.13 -1.62
N ALA A 282 17.47 -3.65 -2.78
CA ALA A 282 16.88 -2.32 -2.94
C ALA A 282 15.59 -2.15 -2.11
N ASN A 283 14.72 -3.17 -2.09
CA ASN A 283 13.52 -3.15 -1.25
C ASN A 283 13.85 -3.20 0.25
N ARG A 284 14.85 -3.99 0.67
CA ARG A 284 15.34 -3.99 2.06
C ARG A 284 15.91 -2.64 2.47
N THR A 285 16.73 -2.02 1.62
CA THR A 285 17.28 -0.68 1.88
C THR A 285 16.14 0.33 2.05
N ARG A 286 15.09 0.26 1.23
CA ARG A 286 13.91 1.12 1.37
C ARG A 286 13.20 0.94 2.71
N ASP A 287 13.04 -0.30 3.17
CA ASP A 287 12.45 -0.58 4.48
C ASP A 287 13.35 -0.06 5.63
N LEU A 288 14.68 -0.17 5.49
CA LEU A 288 15.64 0.38 6.45
C LEU A 288 15.58 1.90 6.56
N LEU A 289 15.30 2.63 5.48
CA LEU A 289 15.14 4.10 5.52
C LEU A 289 13.99 4.56 6.42
N ARG A 290 13.06 3.66 6.79
CA ARG A 290 11.97 3.95 7.73
C ARG A 290 12.39 3.78 9.20
N THR A 291 13.64 3.38 9.44
CA THR A 291 14.24 3.16 10.76
C THR A 291 15.31 4.22 11.07
N THR A 292 16.04 4.10 12.17
CA THR A 292 17.09 5.06 12.58
C THR A 292 18.43 4.87 11.87
N VAL A 293 18.46 4.18 10.72
CA VAL A 293 19.70 3.86 9.98
C VAL A 293 20.18 5.07 9.18
N ARG A 294 21.51 5.21 9.05
CA ARG A 294 22.15 6.19 8.16
C ARG A 294 21.86 5.87 6.68
N ALA A 295 20.95 6.65 6.09
CA ALA A 295 20.40 6.45 4.76
C ALA A 295 21.48 6.45 3.65
N ASP A 296 22.44 7.35 3.75
CA ASP A 296 23.56 7.54 2.82
C ASP A 296 24.42 6.28 2.69
N LEU A 297 24.78 5.66 3.81
CA LEU A 297 25.58 4.43 3.82
C LEU A 297 24.82 3.26 3.20
N ALA A 298 23.56 3.08 3.58
CA ALA A 298 22.74 1.97 3.09
C ALA A 298 22.47 2.06 1.58
N VAL A 299 22.28 3.28 1.05
CA VAL A 299 22.11 3.50 -0.40
C VAL A 299 23.45 3.35 -1.13
N THR A 300 24.56 3.80 -0.55
CA THR A 300 25.90 3.65 -1.14
C THR A 300 26.26 2.18 -1.36
N GLU A 301 26.06 1.34 -0.35
CA GLU A 301 26.33 -0.10 -0.43
C GLU A 301 25.53 -0.76 -1.57
N LEU A 302 24.25 -0.43 -1.68
CA LEU A 302 23.38 -0.92 -2.75
C LEU A 302 23.88 -0.52 -4.15
N LEU A 303 24.28 0.74 -4.32
CA LEU A 303 24.77 1.27 -5.60
C LEU A 303 26.15 0.70 -5.99
N LEU A 304 27.00 0.40 -5.01
CA LEU A 304 28.26 -0.31 -5.26
C LEU A 304 28.00 -1.74 -5.75
N ALA A 305 27.06 -2.45 -5.14
CA ALA A 305 26.67 -3.80 -5.57
C ALA A 305 26.13 -3.82 -7.02
N TRP A 306 25.41 -2.76 -7.43
CA TRP A 306 24.97 -2.59 -8.84
C TRP A 306 26.16 -2.53 -9.81
N ARG A 307 27.18 -1.73 -9.47
CA ARG A 307 28.40 -1.57 -10.29
C ARG A 307 29.17 -2.89 -10.43
N GLU A 308 29.30 -3.65 -9.35
CA GLU A 308 30.01 -4.93 -9.36
C GLU A 308 29.27 -5.99 -10.20
N GLY A 309 27.94 -6.03 -10.06
CA GLY A 309 27.08 -6.92 -10.85
C GLY A 309 27.20 -6.69 -12.35
N THR A 310 27.29 -5.41 -12.77
CA THR A 310 27.39 -5.04 -14.20
C THR A 310 28.80 -5.24 -14.78
N ARG A 311 29.88 -4.96 -14.03
CA ARG A 311 31.26 -5.18 -14.49
C ARG A 311 31.54 -6.66 -14.81
N GLN A 312 31.11 -7.57 -13.94
CA GLN A 312 31.33 -9.01 -14.13
C GLN A 312 30.53 -9.59 -15.32
N ALA A 313 29.40 -8.98 -15.67
CA ALA A 313 28.62 -9.38 -16.85
C ALA A 313 29.34 -8.98 -18.15
N ARG A 314 29.91 -7.76 -18.20
CA ARG A 314 30.67 -7.28 -19.37
C ARG A 314 31.93 -8.11 -19.64
N SER A 315 32.63 -8.58 -18.62
CA SER A 315 33.83 -9.42 -18.80
C SER A 315 33.54 -10.83 -19.32
N ARG A 316 32.30 -11.33 -19.18
CA ARG A 316 31.89 -12.68 -19.64
C ARG A 316 31.33 -12.70 -21.06
N GLY A 317 30.82 -11.58 -21.59
CA GLY A 317 30.29 -11.47 -22.96
C GLY A 317 31.33 -11.24 -24.05
N THR A 318 32.62 -11.10 -23.71
CA THR A 318 33.76 -10.90 -24.63
C THR A 318 34.61 -12.16 -24.82
N ARG A 319 34.06 -13.35 -24.55
CA ARG A 319 34.71 -14.64 -24.85
C ARG A 319 33.90 -15.45 -25.85
#